data_AF-B9SUC0-F1
#
_entry.id   AF-B9SUC0-F1
#
_cell.length_a   1.000
_cell.length_b   1.000
_cell.length_c   1.000
_cell.angle_alpha   90.00
_cell.angle_beta   90.00
_cell.angle_gamma   90.00
#
_symmetry.space_group_name_H-M   'P 1'
#
loop_
_entity.id
_entity.type
_entity.pdbx_description
1 polymer ?
#
loop_
_entity_poly.entity_id
_entity_poly.type
_entity_poly.pdbx_seq_one_letter_code
_entity_poly.pdbx_strand_id
1 'polypeptide(L)'
;MESLWFVKANYITKRFVFDAKAIAALRAKAKAKLEVEPIRIATLSCFIWKCSMAASRAISGAPKPSILVEAVNLRQKTKPPMKDSSTGNMFWWAVAFASPTDKQYRIE
;
A
#
# COMPACT_ATOMS: atom_id res chain seq x y z
N MET A 1 11.33 -24.74 5.39
CA MET A 1 11.07 -23.52 4.60
C MET A 1 9.55 -23.39 4.42
N GLU A 2 8.81 -23.25 5.53
CA GLU A 2 7.35 -23.51 5.59
C GLU A 2 6.58 -22.44 6.38
N SER A 3 7.23 -21.35 6.83
CA SER A 3 6.49 -20.17 7.28
C SER A 3 6.18 -19.31 6.06
N LEU A 4 5.19 -19.74 5.27
CA LEU A 4 4.44 -18.82 4.43
C LEU A 4 4.07 -17.60 5.30
N TRP A 5 4.12 -16.41 4.70
CA TRP A 5 3.96 -15.06 5.25
C TRP A 5 2.72 -14.81 6.14
N PHE A 6 1.93 -15.84 6.41
CA PHE A 6 0.73 -15.83 7.22
C PHE A 6 0.89 -16.86 8.34
N VAL A 7 1.22 -16.38 9.54
CA VAL A 7 1.17 -17.20 10.76
C VAL A 7 -0.28 -17.60 10.97
N LYS A 8 -0.55 -18.90 11.18
CA LYS A 8 -1.89 -19.37 11.52
C LYS A 8 -2.33 -18.71 12.83
N ALA A 9 -3.38 -17.89 12.78
CA ALA A 9 -3.97 -17.24 13.93
C ALA A 9 -5.47 -16.99 13.70
N ASN A 10 -6.17 -16.58 14.75
CA ASN A 10 -7.59 -16.21 14.68
C ASN A 10 -7.73 -14.77 14.18
N TYR A 11 -7.83 -14.60 12.86
CA TYR A 11 -8.04 -13.29 12.23
C TYR A 11 -9.52 -12.98 12.07
N ILE A 12 -9.91 -11.74 12.36
CA ILE A 12 -11.24 -11.21 12.03
C ILE A 12 -11.13 -10.43 10.71
N THR A 13 -11.87 -10.85 9.69
CA THR A 13 -11.95 -10.12 8.42
C THR A 13 -13.16 -9.20 8.40
N LYS A 14 -12.96 -7.93 8.03
CA LYS A 14 -14.05 -6.96 7.81
C LYS A 14 -13.88 -6.29 6.44
N ARG A 15 -15.01 -5.99 5.78
CA ARG A 15 -15.02 -5.28 4.50
C ARG A 15 -15.26 -3.79 4.72
N PHE A 16 -14.36 -2.97 4.20
CA PHE A 16 -14.50 -1.51 4.13
C PHE A 16 -14.71 -1.10 2.68
N VAL A 17 -15.75 -0.31 2.41
CA VAL A 17 -16.10 0.15 1.06
C VAL A 17 -15.82 1.64 0.97
N PHE A 18 -15.04 2.04 -0.05
CA PHE A 18 -14.72 3.43 -0.34
C PHE A 18 -15.37 3.78 -1.68
N ASP A 19 -16.39 4.63 -1.64
CA ASP A 19 -17.05 5.11 -2.83
C ASP A 19 -16.22 6.18 -3.57
N ALA A 20 -16.70 6.61 -4.74
CA ALA A 20 -16.00 7.60 -5.56
C ALA A 20 -15.79 8.93 -4.82
N LYS A 21 -16.76 9.36 -3.99
CA LYS A 21 -16.69 10.61 -3.22
C LYS A 21 -15.63 10.53 -2.13
N ALA A 22 -15.58 9.43 -1.39
CA ALA A 22 -14.58 9.16 -0.37
C ALA A 22 -13.17 9.11 -0.98
N ILE A 23 -13.01 8.43 -2.12
CA ILE A 23 -11.74 8.37 -2.83
C ILE A 23 -11.31 9.77 -3.31
N ALA A 24 -12.23 10.55 -3.88
CA ALA A 24 -11.94 11.92 -4.33
C ALA A 24 -11.49 12.80 -3.15
N ALA A 25 -12.15 12.70 -2.00
CA ALA A 25 -11.78 13.41 -0.78
C ALA A 25 -10.39 13.00 -0.27
N LEU A 26 -10.06 11.70 -0.31
CA LEU A 26 -8.72 11.21 0.06
C LEU A 26 -7.65 11.72 -0.90
N ARG A 27 -7.93 11.74 -2.21
CA ARG A 27 -7.00 12.26 -3.23
C ARG A 27 -6.75 13.75 -3.05
N ALA A 28 -7.79 14.53 -2.79
CA ALA A 28 -7.65 15.97 -2.52
C ALA A 28 -6.76 16.23 -1.30
N LYS A 29 -6.92 15.47 -0.21
CA LYS A 29 -6.05 15.56 0.98
C LYS A 29 -4.60 15.17 0.69
N ALA A 30 -4.38 14.18 -0.18
CA ALA A 30 -3.04 13.75 -0.56
C ALA A 30 -2.36 14.76 -1.50
N LYS A 31 -3.08 15.31 -2.48
CA LYS A 31 -2.60 16.33 -3.41
C LYS A 31 -2.07 17.57 -2.69
N ALA A 32 -2.71 17.98 -1.60
CA ALA A 32 -2.24 19.11 -0.79
C ALA A 32 -0.81 18.94 -0.23
N LYS A 33 -0.23 17.74 -0.32
CA LYS A 33 1.10 17.40 0.19
C LYS A 33 2.06 16.88 -0.87
N LEU A 34 1.61 16.73 -2.11
CA LEU A 34 2.37 16.09 -3.19
C LEU A 34 2.40 16.99 -4.42
N GLU A 35 3.54 17.03 -5.09
CA GLU A 35 3.71 17.79 -6.34
C GLU A 35 2.98 17.12 -7.52
N VAL A 36 2.79 15.81 -7.43
CA VAL A 36 2.13 14.99 -8.45
C VAL A 36 0.74 14.57 -7.99
N GLU A 37 -0.22 14.58 -8.92
CA GLU A 37 -1.58 14.11 -8.69
C GLU A 37 -1.57 12.62 -8.27
N PRO A 38 -2.03 12.29 -7.05
CA PRO A 38 -1.94 10.93 -6.55
C PRO A 38 -2.96 10.01 -7.23
N ILE A 39 -2.49 8.84 -7.70
CA ILE A 39 -3.36 7.83 -8.29
C ILE A 39 -4.27 7.18 -7.25
N ARG A 40 -5.40 6.64 -7.70
CA ARG A 40 -6.42 6.01 -6.83
C ARG A 40 -5.85 4.91 -5.94
N ILE A 41 -5.05 3.99 -6.50
CA ILE A 41 -4.51 2.83 -5.79
C ILE A 41 -3.55 3.31 -4.68
N ALA A 42 -2.54 4.09 -5.04
CA ALA A 42 -1.59 4.64 -4.08
C ALA A 42 -2.27 5.43 -2.96
N THR A 43 -3.28 6.24 -3.29
CA THR A 43 -4.05 7.00 -2.28
C THR A 43 -4.72 6.07 -1.27
N LEU A 44 -5.39 5.02 -1.74
CA LEU A 44 -6.13 4.11 -0.89
C LEU A 44 -5.19 3.25 -0.04
N SER A 45 -4.14 2.71 -0.65
CA SER A 45 -3.16 1.87 0.04
C SER A 45 -2.38 2.64 1.10
N CYS A 46 -1.93 3.86 0.79
CA CYS A 46 -1.30 4.74 1.79
C CYS A 46 -2.26 5.10 2.92
N PHE A 47 -3.55 5.34 2.62
CA PHE A 47 -4.55 5.60 3.65
C PHE A 47 -4.74 4.40 4.59
N ILE A 48 -4.92 3.20 4.03
CA ILE A 48 -5.04 1.95 4.80
C ILE A 48 -3.78 1.73 5.63
N TRP A 49 -2.60 1.88 5.03
CA TRP A 49 -1.32 1.71 5.72
C TRP A 49 -1.17 2.66 6.90
N LYS A 50 -1.56 3.93 6.73
CA LYS A 50 -1.60 4.92 7.80
C LYS A 50 -2.53 4.51 8.94
N CYS A 51 -3.73 4.00 8.62
CA CYS A 51 -4.66 3.48 9.62
C CYS A 51 -4.08 2.27 10.37
N SER A 52 -3.45 1.33 9.65
CA SER A 52 -2.81 0.15 10.24
C SER A 52 -1.66 0.51 11.17
N MET A 53 -0.81 1.48 10.79
CA MET A 53 0.26 1.99 11.65
C MET A 53 -0.30 2.65 12.93
N ALA A 54 -1.37 3.44 12.80
CA ALA A 54 -2.03 4.07 13.93
C ALA A 54 -2.64 3.04 14.90
N ALA A 55 -3.34 2.02 14.37
CA ALA A 55 -3.90 0.93 15.16
C ALA A 55 -2.81 0.10 15.86
N SER A 56 -1.72 -0.21 15.15
CA SER A 56 -0.55 -0.90 15.72
C SER A 56 0.03 -0.12 16.90
N ARG A 57 0.26 1.19 16.72
CA ARG A 57 0.74 2.08 17.79
C ARG A 57 -0.20 2.13 18.99
N ALA A 58 -1.53 2.19 18.75
CA ALA A 58 -2.51 2.20 19.82
C ALA A 58 -2.48 0.92 20.67
N ILE A 59 -2.18 -0.23 20.06
CA ILE A 59 -2.07 -1.51 20.76
C ILE A 59 -0.72 -1.66 21.46
N SER A 60 0.40 -1.29 20.80
CA SER A 60 1.73 -1.50 21.35
C SER A 60 2.29 -0.36 22.21
N GLY A 61 1.60 0.78 22.29
CA GLY A 61 2.06 1.97 23.02
C GLY A 61 3.20 2.74 22.35
N ALA A 62 3.95 2.12 21.44
CA ALA A 62 5.07 2.72 20.72
C ALA A 62 4.91 2.60 19.20
N PRO A 63 5.46 3.55 18.41
CA PRO A 63 5.55 3.40 16.96
C PRO A 63 6.50 2.24 16.59
N LYS A 64 6.19 1.55 15.49
CA LYS A 64 6.95 0.41 14.98
C LYS A 64 7.33 0.62 13.52
N PRO A 65 8.47 0.08 13.05
CA PRO A 65 8.76 -0.03 11.63
C PRO A 65 7.61 -0.73 10.90
N SER A 66 7.30 -0.24 9.71
CA SER A 66 6.22 -0.80 8.88
C SER A 66 6.64 -0.84 7.42
N ILE A 67 6.12 -1.82 6.69
CA ILE A 67 6.37 -2.03 5.27
C ILE A 67 5.02 -2.14 4.57
N LEU A 68 4.86 -1.40 3.48
CA LEU A 68 3.77 -1.58 2.52
C LEU A 68 4.33 -2.27 1.28
N VAL A 69 3.69 -3.37 0.88
CA VAL A 69 4.07 -4.14 -0.30
C VAL A 69 2.86 -4.22 -1.23
N GLU A 70 3.01 -3.73 -2.46
CA GLU A 70 1.96 -3.76 -3.49
C GLU A 70 2.40 -4.64 -4.67
N ALA A 71 1.51 -5.54 -5.11
CA ALA A 71 1.72 -6.30 -6.33
C ALA A 71 1.44 -5.44 -7.56
N VAL A 72 2.41 -5.32 -8.45
CA VAL A 72 2.33 -4.54 -9.69
C VAL A 72 2.33 -5.48 -10.89
N ASN A 73 1.30 -5.39 -11.74
CA ASN A 73 1.24 -6.14 -12.99
C ASN A 73 2.35 -5.66 -13.94
N LEU A 74 3.25 -6.57 -14.33
CA LEU A 74 4.37 -6.26 -15.21
C LEU A 74 4.05 -6.46 -16.69
N ARG A 75 2.93 -7.10 -17.06
CA ARG A 75 2.61 -7.44 -18.46
C ARG A 75 2.63 -6.22 -19.39
N GLN A 76 2.07 -5.11 -18.93
CA GLN A 76 2.03 -3.85 -19.68
C GLN A 76 3.36 -3.07 -19.64
N LYS A 77 4.35 -3.57 -18.89
CA LYS A 77 5.67 -2.92 -18.69
C LYS A 77 6.81 -3.65 -19.42
N THR A 78 6.56 -4.81 -20.03
CA THR A 78 7.55 -5.53 -20.86
C THR A 78 7.73 -4.86 -22.22
N LYS A 79 8.83 -5.19 -22.91
CA LYS A 79 9.08 -4.76 -24.30
C LYS A 79 9.36 -6.00 -25.16
N PRO A 80 8.43 -6.42 -26.04
CA PRO A 80 7.10 -5.84 -26.28
C PRO A 80 6.12 -6.07 -25.11
N PRO A 81 5.03 -5.28 -24.98
CA PRO A 81 3.99 -5.52 -23.99
C PRO A 81 3.36 -6.91 -24.14
N MET A 82 3.16 -7.61 -23.03
CA MET A 82 2.47 -8.90 -23.01
C MET A 82 0.95 -8.73 -23.05
N LYS A 83 0.24 -9.72 -23.58
CA LYS A 83 -1.22 -9.76 -23.54
C LYS A 83 -1.70 -9.99 -22.11
N ASP A 84 -2.84 -9.39 -21.75
CA ASP A 84 -3.45 -9.64 -20.43
C ASP A 84 -3.87 -11.12 -20.26
N SER A 85 -4.14 -11.81 -21.38
CA SER A 85 -4.47 -13.24 -21.41
C SER A 85 -3.25 -14.18 -21.35
N SER A 86 -2.02 -13.66 -21.20
CA SER A 86 -0.82 -14.49 -21.09
C SER A 86 -0.81 -15.32 -19.80
N THR A 87 -0.50 -16.61 -19.92
CA THR A 87 -0.43 -17.57 -18.82
C THR A 87 0.76 -17.31 -17.89
N GLY A 88 0.64 -17.74 -16.62
CA GLY A 88 1.68 -17.59 -15.60
C GLY A 88 1.57 -16.31 -14.76
N ASN A 89 2.42 -16.19 -13.73
CA ASN A 89 2.48 -15.02 -12.86
C ASN A 89 3.56 -14.06 -13.36
N MET A 90 3.17 -12.86 -13.77
CA MET A 90 4.08 -11.80 -14.23
C MET A 90 3.77 -10.51 -13.47
N PHE A 91 4.33 -10.40 -12.28
CA PHE A 91 4.18 -9.24 -11.40
C PHE A 91 5.48 -8.99 -10.62
N TRP A 92 5.60 -7.79 -10.05
CA TRP A 92 6.69 -7.45 -9.14
C TRP A 92 6.17 -6.69 -7.93
N TRP A 93 6.97 -6.64 -6.88
CA TRP A 93 6.64 -5.93 -5.65
C TRP A 93 7.11 -4.48 -5.71
N ALA A 94 6.19 -3.53 -5.54
CA ALA A 94 6.53 -2.18 -5.12
C ALA A 94 6.55 -2.15 -3.59
N VAL A 95 7.63 -1.64 -3.00
CA VAL A 95 7.84 -1.67 -1.54
C VAL A 95 8.08 -0.27 -1.02
N ALA A 96 7.38 0.10 0.05
CA ALA A 96 7.60 1.32 0.80
C ALA A 96 7.87 1.00 2.27
N PHE A 97 8.78 1.77 2.87
CA PHE A 97 9.20 1.59 4.26
C PHE A 97 8.83 2.83 5.08
N ALA A 98 8.40 2.61 6.32
CA ALA A 98 8.22 3.67 7.31
C ALA A 98 8.95 3.27 8.58
N SER A 99 10.04 3.98 8.90
CA SER A 99 10.72 3.85 10.19
C SER A 99 10.24 4.93 11.17
N PRO A 100 10.02 4.61 12.46
CA PRO A 100 9.76 5.62 13.49
C PRO A 100 10.88 6.66 13.62
N THR A 101 12.10 6.30 13.19
CA THR A 101 13.30 7.14 13.29
C THR A 101 13.56 7.95 12.02
N ASP A 102 12.83 7.68 10.93
CA ASP A 102 12.96 8.46 9.70
C ASP A 102 12.34 9.84 9.92
N LYS A 103 13.20 10.86 10.03
CA LYS A 103 12.80 12.25 9.84
C LYS A 103 12.28 12.38 8.41
N GLN A 104 10.95 12.40 8.27
CA GLN A 104 10.17 12.81 7.10
C GLN A 104 11.04 13.12 5.86
N TYR A 105 11.43 12.08 5.11
CA TYR A 105 12.15 12.27 3.86
C TYR A 105 11.22 13.00 2.89
N ARG A 106 11.52 14.29 2.70
CA ARG A 106 11.15 15.07 1.53
C ARG A 106 11.77 14.34 0.34
N ILE A 107 10.94 13.89 -0.59
CA ILE A 107 11.44 13.43 -1.88
C ILE A 107 11.86 14.72 -2.59
N GLU A 108 13.17 14.94 -2.69
CA GLU A 108 13.78 15.82 -3.71
C GLU A 108 13.87 15.05 -5.04
#